data_AF-A0A1N6MBF5-F1
#
_entry.id   AF-A0A1N6MBF5-F1
#
_cell.length_a   1.000
_cell.length_b   1.000
_cell.length_c   1.000
_cell.angle_alpha   90.00
_cell.angle_beta   90.00
_cell.angle_gamma   90.00
#
_symmetry.space_group_name_H-M   'P 1'
#
loop_
_entity.id
_entity.type
_entity.pdbx_description
1 polymer ?
#
loop_
_entity_poly.entity_id
_entity_poly.type
_entity_poly.pdbx_seq_one_letter_code
_entity_poly.pdbx_strand_id
1 'polypeptide(L)'
;MTGQELKNKLKATKVSQVDFASLCGVSDVQVSKWVNGHSDVPVYAQTIIEMRIKAKENNAIEKLTALANIVADGHYTICKFTTNYRVGLGTPADREFIDKMAEGSSVEEAISNLLAKVQKATFS
;
A
#
# COMPACT_ATOMS: atom_id res chain seq x y z
N MET A 1 -5.85 -5.57 22.10
CA MET A 1 -6.77 -5.01 21.09
C MET A 1 -8.20 -5.37 21.46
N THR A 2 -9.12 -4.41 21.45
CA THR A 2 -10.55 -4.65 21.72
C THR A 2 -11.29 -5.15 20.48
N GLY A 3 -12.48 -5.74 20.65
CA GLY A 3 -13.36 -6.12 19.53
C GLY A 3 -13.75 -4.95 18.64
N GLN A 4 -13.99 -3.78 19.24
CA GLN A 4 -14.30 -2.55 18.52
C GLN A 4 -13.09 -2.04 17.71
N GLU A 5 -11.88 -2.12 18.26
CA GLU A 5 -10.66 -1.81 17.52
C GLU A 5 -10.46 -2.74 16.32
N LEU A 6 -10.67 -4.05 16.50
CA LEU A 6 -10.60 -5.03 15.40
C LEU A 6 -11.60 -4.66 14.29
N LYS A 7 -12.84 -4.33 14.66
CA LYS A 7 -13.89 -3.92 13.71
C LYS A 7 -13.48 -2.71 12.88
N ASN A 8 -12.88 -1.72 13.53
CA ASN A 8 -12.41 -0.50 12.87
C ASN A 8 -11.23 -0.81 11.91
N LYS A 9 -10.26 -1.63 12.36
CA LYS A 9 -9.13 -2.05 11.52
C LYS A 9 -9.58 -2.81 10.28
N LEU A 10 -10.51 -3.77 10.40
CA LEU A 10 -11.05 -4.53 9.27
C LEU A 10 -11.73 -3.63 8.23
N LYS A 11 -12.53 -2.66 8.69
CA LYS A 11 -13.14 -1.65 7.82
C LYS A 11 -12.09 -0.80 7.09
N ALA A 12 -11.08 -0.31 7.81
CA ALA A 12 -10.00 0.49 7.23
C ALA A 12 -9.20 -0.30 6.18
N THR A 13 -8.99 -1.59 6.40
CA THR A 13 -8.29 -2.46 5.44
C THR A 13 -9.17 -2.92 4.28
N LYS A 14 -10.50 -2.70 4.32
CA LYS A 14 -11.48 -3.30 3.39
C LYS A 14 -11.41 -4.83 3.37
N VAL A 15 -11.17 -5.45 4.53
CA VAL A 15 -11.10 -6.91 4.69
C VAL A 15 -12.39 -7.36 5.35
N SER A 16 -13.08 -8.34 4.75
CA SER A 16 -14.30 -8.89 5.34
C SER A 16 -13.97 -9.80 6.53
N GLN A 17 -14.96 -10.08 7.40
CA GLN A 17 -14.76 -11.03 8.49
C GLN A 17 -14.45 -12.45 7.99
N VAL A 18 -15.02 -12.84 6.84
CA VAL A 18 -14.79 -14.14 6.20
C VAL A 18 -13.36 -14.25 5.70
N ASP A 19 -12.87 -13.22 4.99
CA ASP A 19 -11.48 -13.19 4.52
C ASP A 19 -10.50 -13.20 5.69
N PHE A 20 -10.79 -12.45 6.75
CA PHE A 20 -9.97 -12.42 7.94
C PHE A 20 -9.97 -13.75 8.71
N ALA A 21 -11.12 -14.44 8.76
CA ALA A 21 -11.23 -15.76 9.37
C ALA A 21 -10.35 -16.78 8.64
N SER A 22 -10.36 -16.76 7.31
CA SER A 22 -9.48 -17.57 6.47
C SER A 22 -7.99 -17.32 6.77
N LEU A 23 -7.59 -16.05 6.87
CA LEU A 23 -6.21 -15.67 7.22
C LEU A 23 -5.78 -16.17 8.62
N CYS A 24 -6.72 -16.21 9.55
CA CYS A 24 -6.50 -16.67 10.92
C CYS A 24 -6.61 -18.18 11.09
N GLY A 25 -7.07 -18.92 10.06
CA GLY A 25 -7.34 -20.35 10.16
C GLY A 25 -8.49 -20.70 11.12
N VAL A 26 -9.48 -19.81 11.25
CA VAL A 26 -10.64 -19.99 12.15
C VAL A 26 -11.96 -19.81 11.38
N SER A 27 -13.08 -20.09 12.04
CA SER A 27 -14.41 -19.79 11.48
C SER A 27 -14.75 -18.30 11.54
N ASP A 28 -15.58 -17.85 10.61
CA ASP A 28 -16.17 -16.51 10.60
C ASP A 28 -17.01 -16.23 11.86
N VAL A 29 -17.68 -17.27 12.41
CA VAL A 29 -18.36 -17.20 13.71
C VAL A 29 -17.40 -16.81 14.83
N GLN A 30 -16.18 -17.36 14.83
CA GLN A 30 -15.17 -17.03 15.84
C GLN A 30 -14.72 -15.57 15.72
N VAL A 31 -14.54 -15.07 14.49
CA VAL A 31 -14.23 -13.65 14.24
C VAL A 31 -15.38 -12.74 14.67
N SER A 32 -16.62 -13.13 14.45
CA SER A 32 -17.80 -12.39 14.89
C SER A 32 -17.86 -12.25 16.42
N LYS A 33 -17.51 -13.32 17.16
CA LYS A 33 -17.41 -13.26 18.63
C LYS A 33 -16.36 -12.25 19.09
N TRP A 34 -15.19 -12.19 18.42
CA TRP A 34 -14.17 -11.19 18.71
C TRP A 34 -14.66 -9.77 18.43
N VAL A 35 -15.21 -9.53 17.25
CA VAL A 35 -15.67 -8.21 16.80
C VAL A 35 -16.78 -7.65 17.69
N ASN A 36 -17.66 -8.50 18.21
CA ASN A 36 -18.78 -8.11 19.08
C ASN A 36 -18.41 -8.10 20.57
N GLY A 37 -17.15 -8.38 20.93
CA GLY A 37 -16.68 -8.36 22.32
C GLY A 37 -17.20 -9.52 23.18
N HIS A 38 -17.68 -10.60 22.57
CA HIS A 38 -18.08 -11.82 23.27
C HIS A 38 -16.89 -12.69 23.67
N SER A 39 -15.70 -12.42 23.12
CA SER A 39 -14.45 -13.09 23.45
C SER A 39 -13.26 -12.21 23.09
N ASP A 40 -12.14 -12.38 23.79
CA ASP A 40 -10.92 -11.62 23.54
C ASP A 40 -10.32 -11.92 22.17
N VAL A 41 -9.68 -10.91 21.57
CA VAL A 41 -8.94 -11.08 20.32
C VAL A 41 -7.57 -11.68 20.62
N PRO A 42 -7.26 -12.90 20.13
CA PRO A 42 -5.98 -13.53 20.43
C PRO A 42 -4.82 -12.79 19.75
N VAL A 43 -3.63 -12.88 20.36
CA VAL A 43 -2.44 -12.14 19.91
C VAL A 43 -2.11 -12.42 18.44
N TYR A 44 -2.21 -13.68 17.98
CA TYR A 44 -1.93 -14.02 16.58
C TYR A 44 -2.86 -13.28 15.60
N ALA A 45 -4.15 -13.12 15.93
CA ALA A 45 -5.10 -12.40 15.09
C ALA A 45 -4.77 -10.90 15.08
N GLN A 46 -4.32 -10.34 16.22
CA GLN A 46 -3.79 -8.98 16.29
C GLN A 46 -2.59 -8.81 15.36
N THR A 47 -1.63 -9.74 15.41
CA THR A 47 -0.46 -9.73 14.53
C THR A 47 -0.85 -9.82 13.06
N ILE A 48 -1.78 -10.70 12.69
CA ILE A 48 -2.22 -10.86 11.29
C ILE A 48 -2.86 -9.58 10.75
N ILE A 49 -3.77 -8.93 11.49
CA ILE A 49 -4.38 -7.69 11.02
C ILE A 49 -3.36 -6.56 10.93
N GLU A 50 -2.39 -6.49 11.84
CA GLU A 50 -1.30 -5.51 11.78
C GLU A 50 -0.35 -5.76 10.61
N MET A 51 0.00 -7.02 10.34
CA MET A 51 0.73 -7.39 9.14
C MET A 51 -0.04 -7.03 7.88
N ARG A 52 -1.38 -7.17 7.88
CA ARG A 52 -2.22 -6.80 6.74
C ARG A 52 -2.32 -5.29 6.57
N ILE A 53 -2.36 -4.53 7.67
CA ILE A 53 -2.26 -3.07 7.65
C ILE A 53 -0.91 -2.67 7.07
N LYS A 54 0.20 -3.20 7.61
CA LYS A 54 1.55 -2.96 7.08
C LYS A 54 1.71 -3.39 5.62
N ALA A 55 1.08 -4.48 5.20
CA ALA A 55 1.13 -4.95 3.82
C ALA A 55 0.22 -4.17 2.87
N LYS A 56 -0.86 -3.55 3.38
CA LYS A 56 -1.64 -2.55 2.64
C LYS A 56 -0.87 -1.22 2.59
N GLU A 57 -0.15 -0.93 3.66
CA GLU A 57 0.91 0.07 3.72
C GLU A 57 2.19 -0.41 3.01
N ASN A 58 2.22 -1.54 2.26
CA ASN A 58 3.34 -1.87 1.35
C ASN A 58 3.33 -0.77 0.30
N ASN A 59 4.05 0.27 0.67
CA ASN A 59 3.72 1.63 0.35
C ASN A 59 4.03 1.77 -1.13
N ALA A 60 3.23 2.54 -1.88
CA ALA A 60 3.67 2.94 -3.22
C ALA A 60 5.11 3.48 -3.15
N ILE A 61 5.44 4.19 -2.06
CA ILE A 61 6.79 4.63 -1.72
C ILE A 61 7.80 3.48 -1.54
N GLU A 62 7.48 2.39 -0.85
CA GLU A 62 8.43 1.28 -0.68
C GLU A 62 8.74 0.59 -2.02
N LYS A 63 7.71 0.41 -2.86
CA LYS A 63 7.90 -0.11 -4.22
C LYS A 63 8.73 0.84 -5.08
N LEU A 64 8.50 2.14 -4.96
CA LEU A 64 9.29 3.17 -5.62
C LEU A 64 10.74 3.16 -5.13
N THR A 65 10.98 3.09 -3.83
CA THR A 65 12.32 3.01 -3.22
C THR A 65 13.06 1.76 -3.68
N ALA A 66 12.40 0.60 -3.66
CA ALA A 66 12.98 -0.64 -4.15
C ALA A 66 13.38 -0.52 -5.64
N LEU A 67 12.52 0.06 -6.47
CA LEU A 67 12.85 0.32 -7.87
C LEU A 67 14.04 1.29 -8.01
N ALA A 68 14.00 2.43 -7.30
CA ALA A 68 15.05 3.45 -7.36
C ALA A 68 16.42 2.91 -6.94
N ASN A 69 16.48 2.06 -5.92
CA ASN A 69 17.71 1.37 -5.51
C ASN A 69 18.32 0.52 -6.63
N ILE A 70 17.50 -0.05 -7.51
CA ILE A 70 17.95 -0.91 -8.61
C ILE A 70 18.41 -0.06 -9.81
N VAL A 71 17.67 1.00 -10.14
CA VAL A 71 17.82 1.67 -11.45
C VAL A 71 18.37 3.10 -11.39
N ALA A 72 18.42 3.70 -10.21
CA ALA A 72 18.73 5.12 -10.04
C ALA A 72 19.51 5.43 -8.74
N ASP A 73 20.28 4.47 -8.23
CA ASP A 73 21.11 4.62 -7.02
C ASP A 73 20.31 5.14 -5.80
N GLY A 74 19.06 4.65 -5.67
CA GLY A 74 18.14 5.03 -4.60
C GLY A 74 17.44 6.37 -4.81
N HIS A 75 17.71 7.10 -5.88
CA HIS A 75 17.12 8.42 -6.13
C HIS A 75 15.78 8.33 -6.87
N TYR A 76 14.76 8.97 -6.30
CA TYR A 76 13.51 9.28 -6.98
C TYR A 76 13.05 10.69 -6.62
N THR A 77 12.27 11.29 -7.50
CA THR A 77 11.68 12.62 -7.29
C THR A 77 10.16 12.54 -7.39
N ILE A 78 9.48 13.20 -6.46
CA ILE A 78 8.03 13.41 -6.46
C ILE A 78 7.75 14.91 -6.51
N CYS A 79 7.04 15.35 -7.55
CA CYS A 79 6.66 16.75 -7.76
C CYS A 79 5.14 16.90 -7.56
N LYS A 80 4.72 17.87 -6.74
CA LYS A 80 3.32 18.29 -6.63
C LYS A 80 3.06 19.48 -7.55
N PHE A 81 2.02 19.38 -8.38
CA PHE A 81 1.47 20.49 -9.15
C PHE A 81 0.06 20.82 -8.66
N THR A 82 -0.53 21.91 -9.15
CA THR A 82 -1.87 22.35 -8.77
C THR A 82 -2.91 21.23 -8.90
N THR A 83 -2.87 20.45 -9.98
CA THR A 83 -3.90 19.46 -10.32
C THR A 83 -3.42 18.01 -10.29
N ASN A 84 -2.11 17.76 -10.22
CA ASN A 84 -1.56 16.41 -10.32
C ASN A 84 -0.27 16.23 -9.49
N TYR A 85 0.24 15.01 -9.52
CA TYR A 85 1.55 14.61 -9.03
C TYR A 85 2.34 14.02 -10.18
N ARG A 86 3.67 14.21 -10.15
CA ARG A 86 4.58 13.55 -11.08
C ARG A 86 5.69 12.84 -10.33
N VAL A 87 6.02 11.62 -10.75
CA VAL A 87 7.04 10.77 -10.13
C VAL A 87 7.99 10.26 -11.20
N GLY A 88 9.28 10.32 -10.87
CA GLY A 88 10.36 9.92 -11.76
C GLY A 88 11.56 9.41 -10.98
N LEU A 89 12.43 8.70 -11.68
CA LEU A 89 13.67 8.17 -11.15
C LEU A 89 14.80 9.19 -11.38
N GLY A 90 15.67 9.38 -10.40
CA GLY A 90 16.73 10.40 -10.43
C GLY A 90 16.24 11.82 -10.11
N THR A 91 17.14 12.78 -10.33
CA THR A 91 16.90 14.22 -10.10
C THR A 91 16.67 14.93 -11.44
N PRO A 92 15.53 15.61 -11.65
CA PRO A 92 15.30 16.34 -12.88
C PRO A 92 16.22 17.57 -12.96
N ALA A 93 16.96 17.70 -14.05
CA ALA A 93 17.86 18.84 -14.29
C ALA A 93 17.14 20.04 -14.95
N ASP A 94 16.08 19.77 -15.71
CA ASP A 94 15.30 20.77 -16.43
C ASP A 94 13.81 20.41 -16.49
N ARG A 95 13.04 21.29 -17.13
CA ARG A 95 11.59 21.15 -17.27
C ARG A 95 11.18 19.99 -18.21
N GLU A 96 11.98 19.67 -19.21
CA GLU A 96 11.68 18.56 -20.14
C GLU A 96 11.76 17.21 -19.42
N PHE A 97 12.66 17.05 -18.45
CA PHE A 97 12.68 15.87 -17.60
C PHE A 97 11.37 15.73 -16.80
N ILE A 98 10.85 16.84 -16.28
CA ILE A 98 9.60 16.86 -15.52
C ILE A 98 8.40 16.45 -16.39
N ASP A 99 8.41 16.82 -17.67
CA ASP A 99 7.35 16.45 -18.62
C ASP A 99 7.38 14.97 -19.03
N LYS A 100 8.53 14.30 -18.87
CA LYS A 100 8.68 12.86 -19.14
C LYS A 100 8.35 11.96 -17.93
N MET A 101 8.20 12.53 -16.74
CA MET A 101 7.84 11.80 -15.51
C MET A 101 6.46 11.12 -15.64
N ALA A 102 6.20 10.13 -14.79
CA ALA A 102 4.87 9.53 -14.71
C ALA A 102 3.94 10.44 -13.91
N GLU A 103 2.75 10.73 -14.43
CA GLU A 103 1.78 11.60 -13.78
C GLU A 103 0.60 10.82 -13.19
N GLY A 104 -0.07 11.40 -12.20
CA GLY A 104 -1.28 10.85 -11.58
C GLY A 104 -2.02 11.89 -10.75
N SER A 105 -3.29 11.66 -10.45
CA SER A 105 -4.11 12.53 -9.59
C SER A 105 -3.74 12.42 -8.10
N SER A 106 -3.15 11.28 -7.70
CA SER A 106 -2.55 11.04 -6.39
C SER A 106 -1.09 10.57 -6.51
N VAL A 107 -0.36 10.57 -5.39
CA VAL A 107 1.02 10.05 -5.32
C VAL A 107 1.04 8.57 -5.71
N GLU A 108 0.13 7.78 -5.17
CA GLU A 108 0.02 6.34 -5.41
C GLU A 108 -0.27 6.03 -6.88
N GLU A 109 -1.13 6.83 -7.52
CA GLU A 109 -1.43 6.70 -8.94
C GLU A 109 -0.21 7.02 -9.81
N ALA A 110 0.47 8.13 -9.52
CA ALA A 110 1.68 8.52 -10.26
C ALA A 110 2.80 7.47 -10.14
N ILE A 111 2.98 6.89 -8.95
CA ILE A 111 3.91 5.78 -8.73
C ILE A 111 3.49 4.54 -9.51
N SER A 112 2.22 4.17 -9.46
CA SER A 112 1.70 3.00 -10.18
C SER A 112 1.92 3.15 -11.69
N ASN A 113 1.71 4.36 -12.22
CA ASN A 113 1.98 4.68 -13.62
C ASN A 113 3.47 4.58 -13.97
N LEU A 114 4.37 5.01 -13.08
CA LEU A 114 5.81 4.84 -13.26
C LEU A 114 6.21 3.36 -13.33
N LEU A 115 5.74 2.56 -12.36
CA LEU A 115 6.01 1.12 -12.30
C LEU A 115 5.52 0.41 -13.56
N ALA A 116 4.33 0.76 -14.06
CA ALA A 116 3.77 0.22 -15.29
C ALA A 116 4.59 0.62 -16.54
N LYS A 117 5.10 1.87 -16.60
CA LYS A 117 5.99 2.31 -17.69
C LYS A 117 7.28 1.49 -17.72
N VAL A 118 7.92 1.28 -16.56
CA VAL A 118 9.16 0.50 -16.46
C VAL A 118 8.95 -0.95 -16.86
N GLN A 119 7.87 -1.59 -16.38
CA GLN A 119 7.54 -2.96 -16.78
C GLN A 119 7.37 -3.09 -18.30
N LYS A 120 6.66 -2.16 -18.94
CA LYS A 120 6.54 -2.17 -20.41
C LYS A 120 7.90 -2.07 -21.09
N ALA A 121 8.77 -1.18 -20.64
CA ALA A 121 10.10 -1.01 -21.23
C ALA A 121 11.04 -2.21 -21.02
N THR A 122 10.88 -2.99 -19.95
CA THR A 122 11.68 -4.22 -19.71
C THR A 122 11.24 -5.40 -20.59
N PHE A 123 9.98 -5.43 -21.04
CA PHE A 123 9.40 -6.52 -21.83
C PHE A 123 9.05 -6.13 -23.28
N SER A 124 9.56 -4.99 -23.77
CA SER A 124 9.49 -4.58 -25.17
C SER A 124 10.87 -4.56 -25.81
#